data_AF-M9SHA7-F1
#
_entry.id   AF-M9SHA7-F1
#
_cell.length_a   1.000
_cell.length_b   1.000
_cell.length_c   1.000
_cell.angle_alpha   90.00
_cell.angle_beta   90.00
_cell.angle_gamma   90.00
#
_symmetry.space_group_name_H-M   'P 1'
#
loop_
_entity.id
_entity.type
_entity.pdbx_description
1 polymer ?
#
loop_
_entity_poly.entity_id
_entity_poly.type
_entity_poly.pdbx_seq_one_letter_code
_entity_poly.pdbx_strand_id
1 'polypeptide(L)' 'MKERLNKKVKQNRRVPAWVMLRTNRQFLRHPKRRSWRMGKLKE' A
#
# COMPACT_ATOMS: atom_id res chain seq x y z
N MET A 1 11.07 -13.56 -9.69
CA MET A 1 9.97 -12.75 -10.26
C MET A 1 8.68 -12.86 -9.44
N LYS A 2 8.12 -14.08 -9.30
CA LYS A 2 6.86 -14.36 -8.57
C LYS A 2 6.83 -13.81 -7.14
N GLU A 3 7.87 -14.04 -6.34
CA GLU A 3 7.93 -13.56 -4.95
C GLU A 3 7.98 -12.03 -4.84
N ARG A 4 8.66 -11.36 -5.78
CA ARG A 4 8.73 -9.90 -5.82
C ARG A 4 7.34 -9.31 -6.10
N LEU A 5 6.61 -9.87 -7.06
CA LEU A 5 5.22 -9.49 -7.33
C LEU A 5 4.31 -9.75 -6.12
N ASN A 6 4.42 -10.92 -5.48
CA ASN A 6 3.67 -11.24 -4.27
C ASN A 6 3.91 -10.21 -3.15
N LYS A 7 5.16 -9.77 -2.95
CA LYS A 7 5.49 -8.69 -2.01
C LYS A 7 4.79 -7.38 -2.38
N LYS A 8 4.77 -7.02 -3.67
CA LYS A 8 4.05 -5.81 -4.14
C LYS A 8 2.56 -5.93 -3.85
N VAL A 9 1.93 -7.06 -4.15
CA VAL A 9 0.50 -7.30 -3.85
C VAL A 9 0.22 -7.10 -2.36
N LYS A 10 1.01 -7.74 -1.48
CA LYS A 10 0.86 -7.62 -0.01
C LYS A 10 1.03 -6.17 0.50
N GLN A 11 1.88 -5.38 -0.13
CA GLN A 11 2.09 -3.97 0.23
C GLN A 11 0.93 -3.04 -0.18
N ASN A 12 0.08 -3.44 -1.13
CA ASN A 12 -0.97 -2.57 -1.68
C ASN A 12 -2.25 -2.52 -0.84
N ARG A 13 -2.10 -2.35 0.49
CA ARG A 13 -3.20 -2.35 1.46
C ARG A 13 -3.48 -0.96 2.02
N ARG A 14 -4.65 -0.79 2.64
CA ARG A 14 -5.00 0.45 3.37
C ARG A 14 -4.22 0.53 4.68
N VAL A 15 -4.06 1.76 5.19
CA VAL A 15 -3.58 2.00 6.55
C VAL A 15 -4.55 1.37 7.57
N PRO A 16 -4.07 0.59 8.55
CA PRO A 16 -4.94 0.00 9.57
C PRO A 16 -5.67 1.05 10.42
N ALA A 17 -6.89 0.72 10.87
CA ALA A 17 -7.73 1.63 11.64
C ALA A 17 -7.07 2.14 12.93
N TRP A 18 -6.44 1.24 13.68
CA TRP A 18 -5.75 1.59 14.91
C TRP A 18 -4.58 2.58 14.69
N VAL A 19 -3.93 2.55 13.52
CA VAL A 19 -2.87 3.51 13.17
C VAL A 19 -3.48 4.89 12.94
N MET A 20 -4.62 4.96 12.24
CA MET A 20 -5.33 6.22 12.03
C MET A 20 -5.78 6.85 13.35
N LEU A 21 -6.23 6.03 14.31
CA LEU A 21 -6.58 6.48 15.66
C LEU A 21 -5.34 6.95 16.44
N ARG A 22 -4.27 6.13 16.47
CA ARG A 22 -3.01 6.46 17.15
C ARG A 22 -2.34 7.74 16.64
N THR A 23 -2.53 8.05 15.35
CA THR A 23 -1.92 9.22 14.69
C THR A 23 -2.85 10.42 14.62
N ASN A 24 -3.97 10.46 15.35
CA ASN A 24 -4.94 11.55 15.29
C ASN A 24 -5.34 11.92 13.85
N ARG A 25 -5.54 10.89 13.01
CA ARG A 25 -5.89 11.04 11.59
C ARG A 25 -4.87 11.79 10.73
N GLN A 26 -3.63 11.95 11.19
CA GLN A 26 -2.56 12.57 10.39
C GLN A 26 -2.08 11.64 9.25
N PHE A 27 -2.17 10.32 9.44
CA PHE A 27 -1.76 9.33 8.43
C PHE A 27 -2.93 8.47 7.94
N LEU A 28 -3.64 8.96 6.91
CA LEU A 28 -4.83 8.31 6.37
C LEU A 28 -4.57 7.45 5.12
N ARG A 29 -3.62 7.89 4.27
CA ARG A 29 -3.35 7.26 2.96
C ARG A 29 -1.90 6.84 2.86
N HIS A 30 -1.70 5.57 2.53
CA HIS A 30 -0.36 5.04 2.28
C HIS A 30 0.15 5.52 0.91
N PRO A 31 1.34 6.16 0.81
CA PRO A 31 1.84 6.75 -0.43
C PRO A 31 2.16 5.73 -1.52
N LYS A 32 2.51 4.49 -1.13
CA LYS A 32 2.83 3.39 -2.07
C LYS A 32 1.61 2.58 -2.55
N ARG A 33 0.40 3.10 -2.38
CA ARG A 33 -0.82 2.52 -2.98
C ARG A 33 -0.73 2.62 -4.49
N ARG A 34 -1.08 1.55 -5.20
CA ARG A 34 -0.98 1.46 -6.66
C ARG A 34 -2.24 0.84 -7.25
N SER A 35 -2.56 1.25 -8.46
CA SER A 35 -3.57 0.62 -9.30
C SER A 35 -2.87 -0.09 -10.45
N TRP A 36 -3.36 -1.28 -10.81
CA TRP A 36 -2.80 -2.09 -11.89
C TRP A 36 -2.96 -1.42 -13.27
N ARG A 37 -3.96 -0.55 -13.45
CA ARG A 37 -4.18 0.21 -14.69
C ARG A 37 -3.32 1.47 -14.79
N MET A 38 -3.09 2.15 -13.66
CA MET A 38 -2.50 3.49 -13.66
C MET A 38 -0.97 3.49 -13.51
N GLY A 39 -0.39 2.44 -12.93
CA GLY A 39 1.04 2.38 -12.67
C GLY A 39 1.65 1.04 -13.05
N LYS A 40 2.75 1.07 -13.80
CA LYS A 40 3.51 -0.14 -14.16
C LYS A 40 4.46 -0.52 -13.04
N LEU A 41 4.49 -1.81 -12.69
CA LEU A 41 5.46 -2.38 -11.77
C LEU A 41 6.74 -2.68 -12.55
N LYS A 42 7.90 -2.30 -12.02
CA LYS A 42 9.19 -2.78 -12.49
C LYS A 42 9.50 -4.11 -11.79
N GLU A 43 9.84 -5.14 -12.55
CA GLU A 43 10.16 -6.50 -12.07
C GLU A 43 11.66 -6.71 -11.81
#